data_AF-A0AA47M093-F1
#
_entry.id   AF-A0AA47M093-F1
#
_cell.length_a   1.000
_cell.length_b   1.000
_cell.length_c   1.000
_cell.angle_alpha   90.00
_cell.angle_beta   90.00
_cell.angle_gamma   90.00
#
_symmetry.space_group_name_H-M   'P 1'
#
loop_
_entity.id
_entity.type
_entity.pdbx_description
1 polymer ?
#
loop_
_entity_poly.entity_id
_entity_poly.type
_entity_poly.pdbx_seq_one_letter_code
_entity_poly.pdbx_strand_id
1 'polypeptide(L)'
;MVLIQVVEQGGFKQLVNMLDPRYTVPGRKYFSETALPNLYDSCRQTLMNELQKVPHCNNDGVAGLLLATRHLSGFPWGPPTQDMGRCSRCLLESR
;
A
#
# COMPACT_ATOMS: atom_id res chain seq x y z
N MET A 1 -7.75 10.42 -5.47
CA MET A 1 -7.77 9.92 -4.08
C MET A 1 -9.17 10.13 -3.51
N VAL A 2 -9.84 9.07 -3.06
CA VAL A 2 -11.15 9.19 -2.40
C VAL A 2 -10.93 9.46 -0.92
N LEU A 3 -11.57 10.52 -0.42
CA LEU A 3 -11.54 10.86 0.98
C LEU A 3 -12.34 9.82 1.77
N ILE A 4 -11.70 9.19 2.76
CA ILE A 4 -12.36 8.26 3.69
C ILE A 4 -13.48 8.97 4.49
N GLN A 5 -13.55 10.32 4.43
CA GLN A 5 -14.62 11.12 5.03
C GLN A 5 -15.97 10.98 4.31
N VAL A 6 -15.97 10.66 3.02
CA VAL A 6 -17.19 10.62 2.21
C VAL A 6 -18.16 9.57 2.73
N VAL A 7 -17.63 8.47 3.28
CA VAL A 7 -18.41 7.36 3.86
C VAL A 7 -19.32 7.84 5.01
N GLU A 8 -18.93 8.88 5.74
CA GLU A 8 -19.71 9.42 6.85
C GLU A 8 -20.71 10.50 6.44
N GLN A 9 -20.59 11.04 5.22
CA GLN A 9 -21.47 12.09 4.73
C GLN A 9 -22.90 11.58 4.57
N GLY A 10 -23.86 12.33 5.10
CA GLY A 10 -25.28 11.97 5.05
C GLY A 10 -25.79 11.74 3.62
N GLY A 11 -25.37 12.59 2.67
CA GLY A 11 -25.75 12.44 1.26
C GLY A 11 -25.21 11.15 0.62
N PHE A 12 -24.01 10.70 1.01
CA PHE A 12 -23.47 9.43 0.54
C PHE A 12 -24.24 8.24 1.11
N LYS A 13 -24.58 8.27 2.41
CA LYS A 13 -25.41 7.22 3.04
C LYS A 13 -26.80 7.14 2.40
N GLN A 14 -27.40 8.28 2.08
CA GLN A 14 -28.69 8.33 1.37
C GLN A 14 -28.58 7.73 -0.04
N LEU A 15 -27.54 8.10 -0.79
CA LEU A 15 -27.30 7.53 -2.12
C LEU A 15 -27.17 6.00 -2.07
N VAL A 16 -26.37 5.48 -1.13
CA VAL A 16 -26.18 4.03 -0.98
C VAL A 16 -27.47 3.34 -0.58
N ASN A 17 -28.26 3.95 0.30
CA ASN A 17 -29.57 3.43 0.70
C ASN A 17 -30.59 3.41 -0.46
N MET A 18 -30.49 4.33 -1.42
CA MET A 18 -31.32 4.29 -2.64
C MET A 18 -30.90 3.17 -3.60
N LEU A 19 -29.60 2.86 -3.65
CA LEU A 19 -29.07 1.81 -4.53
C LEU A 19 -29.31 0.40 -3.98
N ASP A 20 -29.01 0.17 -2.70
CA ASP A 20 -29.39 -1.04 -1.97
C ASP A 20 -29.76 -0.69 -0.52
N PRO A 21 -31.06 -0.73 -0.17
CA PRO A 21 -31.53 -0.35 1.16
C PRO A 21 -31.14 -1.34 2.26
N ARG A 22 -30.69 -2.56 1.90
CA ARG A 22 -30.24 -3.57 2.87
C ARG A 22 -28.77 -3.38 3.24
N TYR A 23 -28.03 -2.58 2.48
CA TYR A 23 -26.61 -2.37 2.69
C TYR A 23 -26.36 -1.28 3.73
N THR A 24 -25.89 -1.68 4.92
CA THR A 24 -25.44 -0.72 5.94
C THR A 24 -23.98 -0.38 5.71
N VAL A 25 -23.72 0.88 5.34
CA VAL A 25 -22.35 1.37 5.10
C VAL A 25 -21.53 1.31 6.41
N PRO A 26 -20.41 0.56 6.45
CA PRO A 26 -19.57 0.51 7.64
C PRO A 26 -18.85 1.85 7.86
N GLY A 27 -18.55 2.15 9.12
CA GLY A 27 -17.97 3.44 9.49
C GLY A 27 -16.53 3.65 9.01
N ARG A 28 -16.07 4.90 9.05
CA ARG A 28 -14.71 5.31 8.63
C ARG A 28 -13.60 4.46 9.26
N LYS A 29 -13.70 4.15 10.56
CA LYS A 29 -12.67 3.39 11.29
C LYS A 29 -12.44 2.02 10.66
N TYR A 30 -13.52 1.32 10.31
CA TYR A 30 -13.44 0.02 9.65
C TYR A 30 -12.68 0.10 8.32
N PHE A 31 -12.97 1.12 7.50
CA PHE A 31 -12.24 1.33 6.26
C PHE A 31 -10.76 1.65 6.50
N SER A 32 -10.45 2.55 7.43
CA SER A 32 -9.08 2.97 7.72
C SER A 32 -8.21 1.89 8.36
N GLU A 33 -8.77 1.13 9.31
CA GLU A 33 -8.01 0.22 10.17
C GLU A 33 -8.06 -1.24 9.69
N THR A 34 -9.05 -1.61 8.87
CA THR A 34 -9.28 -3.01 8.50
C THR A 34 -9.40 -3.20 6.99
N ALA A 35 -10.41 -2.61 6.35
CA ALA A 35 -10.69 -2.94 4.95
C ALA A 35 -9.58 -2.47 3.99
N LEU A 36 -9.11 -1.22 4.12
CA LEU A 36 -8.07 -0.69 3.24
C LEU A 36 -6.70 -1.35 3.47
N PRO A 37 -6.22 -1.54 4.71
CA PRO A 37 -4.98 -2.28 4.96
C PRO A 37 -5.02 -3.68 4.37
N ASN A 38 -6.10 -4.44 4.61
CA ASN A 38 -6.23 -5.81 4.09
C ASN A 38 -6.26 -5.85 2.56
N LEU A 39 -6.95 -4.91 1.91
CA LEU A 39 -6.96 -4.80 0.44
C LEU A 39 -5.58 -4.43 -0.10
N TYR A 40 -4.87 -3.53 0.57
CA TYR A 40 -3.52 -3.16 0.18
C TYR A 40 -2.56 -4.33 0.30
N ASP A 41 -2.59 -5.06 1.42
CA ASP A 41 -1.69 -6.18 1.67
C ASP A 41 -1.94 -7.34 0.70
N SER A 42 -3.19 -7.64 0.37
CA SER A 42 -3.51 -8.67 -0.63
C SER A 42 -3.01 -8.29 -2.04
N CYS A 43 -3.20 -7.04 -2.45
CA CYS A 43 -2.64 -6.52 -3.70
C CYS A 43 -1.10 -6.58 -3.68
N ARG A 44 -0.49 -6.12 -2.58
CA ARG A 44 0.97 -6.11 -2.41
C ARG A 44 1.55 -7.52 -2.47
N GLN A 45 0.93 -8.50 -1.81
CA GLN A 45 1.38 -9.90 -1.85
C GLN A 45 1.31 -10.46 -3.26
N THR A 46 0.22 -10.18 -3.99
CA THR A 46 0.07 -10.59 -5.39
C THR A 46 1.20 -10.00 -6.24
N LEU A 47 1.45 -8.70 -6.10
CA LEU A 47 2.53 -8.02 -6.82
C LEU A 47 3.92 -8.56 -6.43
N MET A 48 4.16 -8.83 -5.15
CA MET A 48 5.44 -9.40 -4.69
C MET A 48 5.66 -10.79 -5.30
N ASN A 49 4.63 -11.63 -5.39
CA ASN A 49 4.74 -12.93 -6.02
C ASN A 49 5.03 -12.81 -7.52
N GLU A 50 4.42 -11.86 -8.22
CA GLU A 50 4.72 -11.63 -9.64
C GLU A 50 6.12 -11.06 -9.85
N LEU A 51 6.57 -10.15 -8.99
CA LEU A 51 7.90 -9.55 -9.06
C LEU A 51 9.02 -10.56 -8.72
N GLN A 52 8.78 -11.52 -7.82
CA GLN A 52 9.73 -12.60 -7.52
C GLN A 52 9.98 -13.55 -8.70
N LYS A 53 9.03 -13.64 -9.64
CA LYS A 53 9.24 -14.41 -10.88
C LYS A 53 10.18 -13.69 -11.84
N VAL A 54 10.40 -12.39 -11.64
CA VAL A 54 11.23 -11.55 -12.50
C VAL A 54 12.68 -11.58 -11.98
N PRO A 55 13.63 -12.17 -12.74
CA PRO A 55 14.97 -12.50 -12.24
C PRO A 55 15.82 -11.29 -11.82
N HIS A 56 15.47 -10.08 -12.25
CA HIS A 56 16.20 -8.85 -11.93
C HIS A 56 15.56 -8.02 -10.80
N CYS A 57 14.40 -8.43 -10.28
CA CYS A 57 13.64 -7.71 -9.25
C CYS A 57 13.47 -8.55 -7.98
N ASN A 58 14.49 -9.35 -7.64
CA ASN A 58 14.49 -10.06 -6.36
C ASN A 58 14.68 -9.04 -5.23
N ASN A 59 13.70 -9.01 -4.34
CA ASN A 59 13.52 -8.07 -3.24
C ASN A 59 14.43 -8.37 -2.03
N ASP A 60 15.63 -8.86 -2.27
CA ASP A 60 16.64 -9.24 -1.27
C ASP A 60 16.99 -8.08 -0.31
N GLY A 61 16.71 -6.84 -0.71
CA GLY A 61 16.99 -5.62 0.06
C GLY A 61 16.02 -5.32 1.21
N VAL A 62 14.80 -5.89 1.27
CA VAL A 62 13.87 -5.58 2.38
C VAL A 62 14.25 -6.28 3.68
N ALA A 63 15.06 -7.34 3.62
CA ALA A 63 15.64 -7.99 4.80
C ALA A 63 16.66 -7.08 5.51
N GLY A 64 17.29 -6.13 4.81
CA GLY A 64 18.26 -5.19 5.39
C GLY A 64 17.65 -4.11 6.29
N LEU A 65 16.38 -3.74 6.06
CA LEU A 65 15.71 -2.69 6.85
C LEU A 65 15.28 -3.16 8.25
N LEU A 66 15.08 -4.47 8.45
CA LEU A 66 14.71 -5.06 9.74
C LEU A 66 15.89 -5.20 10.72
N LEU A 67 17.13 -5.11 10.23
CA LEU A 67 18.34 -5.10 11.08
C LEU A 67 18.77 -3.69 11.53
N ALA A 68 18.16 -2.63 11.00
CA ALA A 68 18.58 -1.24 11.24
C ALA A 68 17.84 -0.54 12.41
N THR A 69 16.96 -1.23 13.15
CA THR A 69 16.15 -0.60 14.21
C THR A 69 16.78 -0.63 15.61
N ARG A 70 18.05 -1.02 15.75
CA ARG A 70 18.78 -1.03 17.04
C ARG A 70 19.97 -0.07 17.11
N HIS A 71 19.83 1.19 16.69
CA HIS A 71 20.58 2.26 17.34
C HIS A 71 20.04 3.65 16.97
N LEU A 72 19.84 4.46 18.01
CA LEU A 72 19.70 5.93 18.04
C LEU A 72 18.35 6.55 17.66
N SER A 73 17.63 6.85 18.74
CA SER A 73 16.90 8.09 18.96
C SER A 73 17.46 9.31 18.20
N GLY A 74 16.67 9.88 17.28
CA GLY A 74 16.93 11.16 16.64
C GLY A 74 16.13 11.35 15.35
N PHE A 75 15.09 12.19 15.40
CA PHE A 75 14.23 12.76 14.32
C PHE A 75 14.90 13.08 12.96
N PRO A 76 14.19 13.52 11.89
CA PRO A 76 12.81 13.31 11.39
C PRO A 76 12.75 12.88 9.90
N TRP A 77 11.67 12.19 9.50
CA TRP A 77 11.13 12.04 8.14
C TRP A 77 12.05 12.32 6.93
N GLY A 78 12.64 11.25 6.38
CA GLY A 78 13.08 11.18 4.99
C GLY A 78 13.37 9.73 4.62
N PRO A 79 12.75 9.15 3.58
CA PRO A 79 13.16 7.84 3.09
C PRO A 79 14.58 7.94 2.48
N PRO A 80 15.48 6.99 2.73
CA PRO A 80 16.77 6.96 2.06
C PRO A 80 16.57 6.66 0.57
N THR A 81 16.70 7.68 -0.28
CA THR A 81 16.80 7.53 -1.74
C THR A 81 18.21 7.07 -2.09
N GLN A 82 18.52 5.80 -1.87
CA GLN A 82 19.80 5.25 -2.32
C GLN A 82 19.69 3.75 -2.62
N ASP A 83 18.94 3.38 -3.68
CA ASP A 83 19.37 2.42 -4.71
C ASP A 83 18.31 2.29 -5.85
N MET A 84 17.78 3.42 -6.33
CA MET A 84 16.91 3.43 -7.52
C MET A 84 17.71 3.37 -8.84
N GLY A 85 19.03 3.19 -8.76
CA GLY A 85 19.95 3.25 -9.91
C GLY A 85 20.30 1.90 -10.54
N ARG A 86 19.90 0.77 -9.93
CA ARG A 86 20.24 -0.57 -10.45
C ARG A 86 19.14 -1.24 -11.26
N CYS A 87 17.89 -0.78 -11.13
CA CYS A 87 16.76 -1.32 -11.92
C CYS A 87 16.68 -0.72 -13.34
N SER A 88 17.12 0.53 -13.53
CA SER A 88 17.06 1.22 -14.83
C SER A 88 18.00 0.63 -15.89
N ARG A 89 19.05 -0.11 -15.48
CA ARG A 89 20.01 -0.72 -16.42
C ARG A 89 19.51 -2.05 -17.01
N CYS A 90 18.59 -2.75 -16.33
CA CYS A 90 18.05 -4.02 -16.84
C CYS A 90 16.90 -3.84 -17.84
N LEU A 91 16.14 -2.74 -17.77
CA LEU A 91 15.02 -2.47 -18.67
C LEU A 91 15.44 -2.05 -20.09
N LEU A 92 16.71 -1.67 -20.31
CA LEU A 92 17.22 -1.26 -21.62
C LEU A 92 17.91 -2.40 -22.41
N GLU A 93 18.16 -3.54 -21.77
CA GLU A 93 18.90 -4.69 -22.35
C GLU A 93 17.96 -5.83 -22.82
N SER A 94 16.64 -5.65 -22.76
CA SER A 94 15.65 -6.60 -23.31
C SER A 94 15.08 -6.12 -24.66
N ARG A 95 15.96 -5.74 -25.58
CA ARG A 95 15.60 -5.50 -26.98
C ARG A 95 16.40 -6.42 -27.90
#